data_AF-A0A3M1Z0V3-F1
#
_entry.id   AF-A0A3M1Z0V3-F1
#
_cell.length_a   1.000
_cell.length_b   1.000
_cell.length_c   1.000
_cell.angle_alpha   90.00
_cell.angle_beta   90.00
_cell.angle_gamma   90.00
#
_symmetry.space_group_name_H-M   'P 1'
#
loop_
_entity.id
_entity.type
_entity.pdbx_description
1 polymer ?
#
loop_
_entity_poly.entity_id
_entity_poly.type
_entity_poly.pdbx_seq_one_letter_code
_entity_poly.pdbx_strand_id
1 'polypeptide(L)' 'RIFDRWGKQVYYSEDINEGWDGTYYNSGKKPLPSGAYVYQYTIKTYDAREDIKKGAGIVFLQR' A
#
# COMPACT_ATOMS: atom_id res chain seq x y z
N ARG A 1 1.39 -2.93 0.69
CA ARG A 1 2.42 -2.40 -0.25
C ARG A 1 1.76 -1.45 -1.23
N ILE A 2 2.42 -0.35 -1.60
CA ILE A 2 1.94 0.59 -2.61
C ILE A 2 3.03 0.85 -3.64
N PHE A 3 2.65 0.90 -4.90
CA PHE A 3 3.53 1.09 -6.05
C PHE A 3 3.09 2.31 -6.87
N ASP A 4 4.07 3.03 -7.41
CA ASP A 4 3.81 4.04 -8.43
C ASP A 4 3.44 3.40 -9.78
N ARG A 5 3.09 4.24 -10.76
CA ARG A 5 2.74 3.81 -12.11
C ARG A 5 3.83 3.00 -12.83
N TRP A 6 5.10 3.10 -12.41
CA TRP A 6 6.24 2.38 -12.98
C TRP A 6 6.56 1.10 -12.20
N GLY A 7 5.73 0.72 -11.23
CA GLY A 7 5.94 -0.48 -10.41
C GLY A 7 7.00 -0.30 -9.32
N LYS A 8 7.47 0.92 -9.05
CA LYS A 8 8.38 1.17 -7.92
C LYS A 8 7.57 1.19 -6.63
N GLN A 9 7.99 0.40 -5.64
CA GLN A 9 7.40 0.45 -4.32
C GLN A 9 7.69 1.80 -3.65
N VAL A 10 6.63 2.50 -3.26
CA VAL A 10 6.70 3.80 -2.59
C VAL A 10 6.30 3.74 -1.12
N TYR A 11 5.63 2.66 -0.70
CA TYR A 11 5.26 2.44 0.69
C TYR A 11 5.06 0.94 1.01
N TYR A 12 5.37 0.57 2.25
CA TYR A 12 5.15 -0.74 2.83
C TYR A 12 4.90 -0.62 4.34
N SER A 13 3.95 -1.40 4.85
CA SER A 13 3.81 -1.70 6.26
C SER A 13 3.22 -3.10 6.42
N GLU A 14 3.46 -3.70 7.59
CA GLU A 14 2.85 -4.94 8.06
C GLU A 14 1.76 -4.68 9.11
N ASP A 15 1.66 -3.45 9.62
CA ASP A 15 0.59 -3.03 10.52
C ASP A 15 -0.61 -2.54 9.69
N ILE A 16 -1.76 -3.17 9.89
CA ILE A 16 -3.01 -2.81 9.23
C ILE A 16 -3.52 -1.42 9.65
N ASN A 17 -3.09 -0.91 10.82
CA ASN A 17 -3.47 0.41 11.31
C ASN A 17 -2.60 1.53 10.74
N GLU A 18 -1.49 1.19 10.07
CA GLU A 18 -0.65 2.16 9.37
C GLU A 18 -1.12 2.35 7.92
N GLY A 19 -1.77 3.48 7.68
CA GLY A 19 -2.15 3.92 6.34
C GLY A 19 -1.03 4.68 5.63
N TRP A 20 -1.12 4.78 4.30
CA TRP A 20 -0.21 5.61 3.50
C TRP A 20 -0.66 7.07 3.49
N ASP A 21 0.26 8.00 3.78
CA ASP A 21 -0.01 9.45 3.89
C ASP A 21 0.17 10.22 2.57
N GLY A 22 0.46 9.53 1.46
CA GLY A 22 0.73 10.15 0.17
C GLY A 22 2.15 10.71 0.01
N THR A 23 3.07 10.40 0.93
CA THR A 23 4.50 10.72 0.83
C THR A 23 5.33 9.45 0.65
N TYR A 24 6.56 9.61 0.13
CA TYR A 24 7.48 8.48 -0.01
C TYR A 24 7.79 7.88 1.36
N TYR A 25 7.44 6.61 1.55
CA TYR A 25 7.58 5.84 2.79
C TYR A 25 7.03 6.57 4.04
N ASN A 26 5.89 7.26 3.94
CA ASN A 26 5.31 8.03 5.05
C ASN A 26 6.31 8.97 5.75
N SER A 27 7.24 9.55 4.99
CA SER A 27 8.28 10.43 5.52
C SER A 27 7.77 11.81 5.93
N GLY A 28 6.55 12.20 5.55
CA GLY A 28 5.98 13.53 5.74
C GLY A 28 6.66 14.67 4.95
N LYS A 29 7.81 14.41 4.30
CA LYS A 29 8.63 15.44 3.63
C LYS A 29 8.67 15.33 2.11
N LYS A 30 8.48 14.13 1.57
CA LYS A 30 8.60 13.84 0.13
C LYS A 30 7.23 13.54 -0.45
N PRO A 31 6.41 14.57 -0.73
CA PRO A 31 5.10 14.39 -1.34
C PRO A 31 5.22 13.67 -2.68
N LEU A 32 4.37 12.66 -2.90
CA LEU A 32 4.30 11.96 -4.18
C LEU A 32 3.27 12.64 -5.10
N PRO A 33 3.47 12.58 -6.44
CA PRO A 33 2.58 13.23 -7.40
C PRO A 33 1.14 12.70 -7.35
N SER A 34 0.17 13.56 -7.63
CA SER A 34 -1.22 13.13 -7.83
C SER A 34 -1.31 12.13 -8.98
N GLY A 35 -2.16 11.12 -8.83
CA GLY A 35 -2.31 10.06 -9.82
C GLY A 35 -2.71 8.71 -9.24
N ALA A 36 -2.74 7.69 -10.10
CA ALA A 36 -3.05 6.32 -9.71
C ALA A 36 -1.83 5.62 -9.11
N TYR A 37 -2.07 4.91 -8.01
CA TYR A 37 -1.12 4.03 -7.34
C TYR A 37 -1.74 2.66 -7.17
N VAL A 38 -0.92 1.62 -7.25
CA VAL A 38 -1.37 0.24 -7.04
C VAL A 38 -1.17 -0.14 -5.58
N TYR A 39 -2.25 -0.48 -4.88
CA TYR A 39 -2.21 -1.04 -3.54
C TYR A 39 -2.28 -2.57 -3.62
N GLN A 40 -1.41 -3.26 -2.89
CA GLN A 40 -1.42 -4.71 -2.74
C GLN A 40 -1.33 -5.10 -1.27
N TYR A 41 -2.12 -6.09 -0.87
CA TYR A 41 -2.10 -6.62 0.49
C TYR A 41 -2.04 -8.15 0.48
N THR A 42 -1.49 -8.70 1.56
CA THR A 42 -1.50 -10.13 1.86
C THR A 42 -1.91 -10.29 3.30
N ILE A 43 -2.94 -11.09 3.55
CA ILE A 43 -3.47 -11.37 4.89
C ILE A 43 -3.23 -12.84 5.16
N LYS A 44 -2.61 -13.14 6.30
CA LYS A 44 -2.53 -14.49 6.86
C LYS A 44 -3.64 -14.62 7.89
N THR A 45 -4.54 -15.59 7.71
CA THR A 45 -5.60 -15.87 8.68
C THR A 45 -5.16 -17.01 9.61
N TYR A 46 -5.49 -16.89 10.90
CA TYR A 46 -5.15 -17.87 11.95
C TYR A 46 -6.28 -18.86 12.23
N ASP A 47 -7.26 -18.98 11.34
CA ASP A 47 -8.32 -19.99 11.47
C ASP A 47 -7.75 -21.42 11.32
N ALA A 48 -8.58 -22.44 11.57
CA ALA A 48 -8.23 -23.86 11.49
C ALA A 48 -7.63 -24.30 10.12
N ARG A 49 -7.70 -23.45 9.10
CA ARG A 49 -6.90 -23.53 7.88
C ARG A 49 -6.06 -22.26 7.79
N GLU A 50 -4.75 -22.40 7.87
CA GLU A 50 -3.82 -21.31 7.57
C GLU A 50 -3.95 -20.93 6.09
N ASP A 51 -4.78 -19.93 5.80
CA ASP A 51 -5.01 -19.42 4.46
C ASP A 51 -4.29 -18.09 4.24
N ILE A 52 -3.66 -17.96 3.07
CA ILE A 52 -3.05 -16.71 2.62
C ILE A 52 -3.97 -16.06 1.59
N LYS A 53 -4.60 -14.95 1.96
CA LYS A 53 -5.43 -14.15 1.06
C LYS A 53 -4.59 -13.01 0.47
N LYS A 54 -4.69 -12.82 -0.85
CA LYS A 54 -4.03 -11.73 -1.57
C LYS A 54 -5.08 -10.87 -2.26
N GLY A 55 -4.85 -9.57 -2.31
CA GLY A 55 -5.68 -8.65 -3.07
C GLY A 55 -4.88 -7.47 -3.58
N ALA A 56 -5.43 -6.82 -4.61
CA ALA A 56 -4.87 -5.62 -5.20
C ALA A 56 -5.99 -4.65 -5.58
N GLY A 57 -5.66 -3.37 -5.60
CA GLY A 57 -6.56 -2.30 -6.00
C GLY A 57 -5.81 -1.08 -6.49
N ILE A 58 -6.56 -0.09 -6.98
CA ILE A 58 -6.03 1.20 -7.40
C ILE A 58 -6.50 2.24 -6.39
N VAL A 59 -5.57 3.09 -5.94
CA VAL A 59 -5.86 4.26 -5.12
C VAL A 59 -5.45 5.50 -5.91
N PHE A 60 -6.33 6.50 -5.97
CA PHE A 60 -6.00 7.78 -6.58
C PHE A 60 -5.54 8.75 -5.50
N LEU A 61 -4.29 9.20 -5.59
CA LEU A 61 -3.81 10.30 -4.78
C LEU A 61 -4.26 11.61 -5.45
N GLN A 62 -5.06 12.39 -4.74
CA GLN A 62 -5.49 13.73 -5.13
C GLN A 62 -5.01 14.73 -4.07
N ARG A 63 -4.62 15.92 -4.52
CA ARG A 63 -4.17 17.03 -3.69
C ARG A 63 -4.91 18.29 -4.12
#